data_AF-X0TDY0-F1
#
_entry.id   AF-X0TDY0-F1
#
_cell.length_a   1.000
_cell.length_b   1.000
_cell.length_c   1.000
_cell.angle_alpha   90.00
_cell.angle_beta   90.00
_cell.angle_gamma   90.00
#
_symmetry.space_group_name_H-M   'P 1'
#
loop_
_entity.id
_entity.type
_entity.pdbx_description
1 polymer ?
#
loop_
_entity_poly.entity_id
_entity_poly.type
_entity_poly.pdbx_seq_one_letter_code
_entity_poly.pdbx_strand_id
1 'polypeptide(L)' 'MIDGGTQLVGLIGWPVEHSLSPVMHNAAFAALKMDWCYLPLPVPP' A
#
# COMPACT_ATOMS: atom_id res chain seq x y z
N MET A 1 -4.73 -3.57 12.23
CA MET A 1 -4.42 -2.45 13.12
C MET A 1 -3.19 -1.78 12.55
N ILE A 2 -3.15 -0.45 12.49
CA ILE A 2 -1.98 0.33 12.09
C ILE A 2 -1.54 1.09 13.33
N ASP A 3 -0.24 1.11 13.62
CA ASP A 3 0.34 1.86 14.73
C ASP A 3 1.65 2.54 14.33
N GLY A 4 2.37 3.11 15.29
CA GLY A 4 3.61 3.86 15.03
C GLY A 4 4.79 3.01 14.53
N GLY A 5 4.70 1.68 14.58
CA GLY A 5 5.67 0.74 14.05
C GLY A 5 5.42 0.31 12.61
N THR A 6 4.21 0.56 12.08
CA THR A 6 3.81 0.07 10.75
C THR A 6 4.65 0.69 9.64
N GLN A 7 5.26 -0.15 8.80
CA GLN A 7 6.00 0.31 7.63
C GLN A 7 5.07 0.69 6.49
N LEU A 8 5.29 1.85 5.88
CA LEU A 8 4.46 2.35 4.77
C LEU A 8 5.15 2.09 3.42
N VAL A 9 4.39 1.59 2.46
CA VAL A 9 4.82 1.38 1.07
C VAL A 9 3.91 2.19 0.15
N GLY A 10 4.50 3.02 -0.70
CA GLY A 10 3.77 3.90 -1.61
C GLY A 10 3.82 3.45 -3.08
N LEU A 11 2.67 3.46 -3.75
CA LEU A 11 2.56 3.40 -5.21
C LEU A 11 2.47 4.82 -5.77
N ILE A 12 3.55 5.31 -6.37
CA ILE A 12 3.61 6.65 -6.99
C ILE A 12 3.20 6.55 -8.46
N GLY A 13 2.29 7.40 -8.89
CA GLY A 13 1.89 7.54 -10.31
C GLY A 13 0.62 8.38 -10.49
N TRP A 14 0.16 8.50 -11.73
CA TRP A 14 -1.07 9.22 -12.08
C TRP A 14 -1.72 8.66 -13.36
N PRO A 15 -3.02 8.28 -13.36
CA PRO A 15 -3.85 7.97 -12.19
C PRO A 15 -3.44 6.61 -11.57
N VAL A 16 -3.63 6.45 -10.26
CA VAL A 16 -3.30 5.20 -9.53
C VAL A 16 -4.48 4.63 -8.73
N GLU A 17 -5.61 5.33 -8.73
CA GLU A 17 -6.82 5.02 -7.97
C GLU A 17 -7.48 3.70 -8.41
N HIS A 18 -7.26 3.30 -9.67
CA HIS A 18 -7.79 2.05 -10.24
C HIS A 18 -6.83 0.87 -10.11
N SER A 19 -5.64 1.07 -9.51
CA SER A 19 -4.67 0.01 -9.33
C SER A 19 -5.19 -1.05 -8.37
N LEU A 20 -5.07 -2.33 -8.74
CA LEU A 20 -5.33 -3.47 -7.86
C LEU A 20 -4.12 -3.80 -6.96
N SER A 21 -2.97 -3.17 -7.18
CA SER A 21 -1.76 -3.41 -6.40
C SER A 21 -1.96 -3.22 -4.88
N PRO A 22 -2.70 -2.21 -4.38
CA PRO A 22 -2.98 -2.09 -2.94
C PRO A 22 -3.73 -3.29 -2.37
N VAL A 23 -4.68 -3.87 -3.12
CA VAL A 23 -5.41 -5.06 -2.67
C VAL A 23 -4.47 -6.26 -2.58
N MET A 24 -3.69 -6.49 -3.64
CA MET A 24 -2.75 -7.61 -3.72
C MET A 24 -1.66 -7.54 -2.64
N HIS A 25 -1.01 -6.39 -2.49
CA HIS A 25 0.11 -6.23 -1.56
C HIS A 25 -0.34 -6.26 -0.10
N ASN A 26 -1.43 -5.60 0.27
CA ASN A 26 -1.94 -5.67 1.64
C ASN A 26 -2.42 -7.09 2.00
N ALA A 27 -3.00 -7.84 1.06
CA ALA A 27 -3.33 -9.25 1.27
C ALA A 27 -2.08 -10.12 1.51
N ALA A 28 -1.00 -9.88 0.75
CA ALA A 28 0.28 -10.56 0.95
C ALA A 28 0.90 -10.21 2.32
N PHE A 29 0.90 -8.93 2.72
CA PHE A 29 1.40 -8.50 4.02
C PHE A 29 0.64 -9.15 5.17
N ALA A 30 -0.70 -9.23 5.06
CA ALA A 30 -1.52 -9.92 6.04
C ALA A 30 -1.21 -11.42 6.12
N ALA A 31 -1.07 -12.10 4.97
CA ALA A 31 -0.73 -13.52 4.92
C ALA A 31 0.65 -13.83 5.53
N LEU A 32 1.60 -12.91 5.36
CA LEU A 32 2.97 -13.03 5.88
C LEU A 32 3.15 -12.46 7.29
N LYS A 33 2.09 -11.95 7.92
CA LYS A 33 2.11 -11.28 9.24
C LYS A 33 3.13 -10.12 9.30
N MET A 34 3.26 -9.39 8.20
CA MET A 34 4.09 -8.20 8.11
C MET A 34 3.29 -6.98 8.59
N ASP A 35 3.85 -6.19 9.51
CA ASP A 35 3.28 -4.91 9.97
C ASP A 35 3.54 -3.80 8.93
N TRP A 36 2.95 -3.98 7.75
CA TRP A 36 3.20 -3.16 6.56
C TRP A 36 1.86 -2.72 5.95
N CYS A 37 1.81 -1.51 5.41
CA CYS A 37 0.65 -0.95 4.74
C CYS A 37 1.02 -0.39 3.36
N TYR A 38 0.35 -0.88 2.32
CA TYR A 38 0.53 -0.44 0.94
C TYR A 38 -0.55 0.60 0.55
N LEU A 39 -0.13 1.77 0.05
CA LEU A 39 -1.01 2.91 -0.23
C LEU A 39 -0.77 3.49 -1.64
N PRO A 40 -1.83 3.85 -2.38
CA PRO A 40 -1.68 4.69 -3.57
C PRO A 40 -1.30 6.13 -3.16
N LEU A 41 -0.29 6.67 -3.83
CA LEU A 41 0.19 8.05 -3.71
C LEU A 41 0.07 8.74 -5.07
N PRO A 42 -1.11 9.30 -5.42
CA PRO A 42 -1.31 9.96 -6.70
C PRO A 42 -0.43 11.21 -6.79
N VAL A 43 0.47 11.23 -7.77
CA VAL A 43 1.37 12.36 -8.04
C VAL A 43 1.12 12.83 -9.47
N PRO A 44 0.39 13.95 -9.65
CA PRO A 44 0.18 14.56 -10.96
C PRO A 44 1.52 14.92 -11.64
N PRO A 45 1.57 14.91 -12.98
CA PRO A 45 2.76 15.34 -13.74
C PRO A 45 3.11 16.82 -13.54
#